data_AF-A0A0Q6Q1L6-F1
#
_entry.id   AF-A0A0Q6Q1L6-F1
#
_cell.length_a   1.000
_cell.length_b   1.000
_cell.length_c   1.000
_cell.angle_alpha   90.00
_cell.angle_beta   90.00
_cell.angle_gamma   90.00
#
_symmetry.space_group_name_H-M   'P 1'
#
loop_
_entity.id
_entity.type
_entity.pdbx_description
1 polymer ?
#
loop_
_entity_poly.entity_id
_entity_poly.type
_entity_poly.pdbx_seq_one_letter_code
_entity_poly.pdbx_strand_id
1 'polypeptide(L)' 'MQIEIPCPKCRNTRMKFERPEPLDSDIITCFTCGHELGTLGSVKARMLASLERMKKQALQRKQ' A
#
# COMPACT_ATOMS: atom_id res chain seq x y z
N MET A 1 -4.49 -7.48 -10.57
CA MET A 1 -3.59 -6.42 -10.09
C MET A 1 -3.14 -6.80 -8.69
N GLN A 2 -1.90 -7.29 -8.51
CA GLN A 2 -1.40 -7.73 -7.20
C GLN A 2 -0.63 -6.56 -6.57
N ILE A 3 -1.19 -5.97 -5.52
CA ILE A 3 -0.55 -4.86 -4.81
C ILE A 3 0.20 -5.45 -3.62
N GLU A 4 1.52 -5.48 -3.68
CA GLU A 4 2.38 -5.95 -2.61
C GLU A 4 2.73 -4.79 -1.68
N ILE A 5 1.89 -4.58 -0.66
CA ILE A 5 2.17 -3.59 0.38
C ILE A 5 2.75 -4.31 1.60
N PRO A 6 3.93 -3.93 2.11
CA PRO A 6 4.43 -4.46 3.37
C PRO A 6 3.61 -3.88 4.54
N CYS A 7 3.17 -4.76 5.44
CA CYS A 7 2.51 -4.34 6.67
C CYS A 7 3.48 -3.53 7.55
N PRO A 8 3.11 -2.34 8.04
CA PRO A 8 4.00 -1.53 8.89
C PRO A 8 4.31 -2.17 10.24
N LYS A 9 3.46 -3.10 10.72
CA LYS A 9 3.68 -3.82 11.99
C LYS A 9 4.58 -5.04 11.86
N CYS A 10 4.25 -5.95 10.94
CA CYS A 10 4.90 -7.26 10.85
C CYS A 10 5.81 -7.42 9.61
N ARG A 11 5.89 -6.41 8.74
CA ARG A 11 6.63 -6.43 7.47
C ARG A 11 6.18 -7.48 6.46
N ASN A 12 5.12 -8.25 6.74
CA ASN A 12 4.56 -9.21 5.81
C ASN A 12 3.79 -8.50 4.68
N THR A 13 3.89 -9.03 3.46
CA THR A 13 3.26 -8.47 2.25
C THR A 13 1.92 -9.13 1.92
N ARG A 14 1.51 -10.17 2.66
CA ARG A 14 0.22 -10.83 2.46
C ARG A 14 -0.92 -10.00 3.06
N MET A 15 -1.79 -9.52 2.19
CA MET A 15 -2.98 -8.74 2.51
C MET A 15 -4.24 -9.59 2.31
N LYS A 16 -5.24 -9.36 3.15
CA LYS A 16 -6.58 -9.93 3.00
C LYS A 16 -7.50 -8.86 2.40
N PHE A 17 -8.22 -9.23 1.35
CA PHE A 17 -9.25 -8.42 0.73
C PHE A 17 -10.62 -9.08 0.99
N GLU A 18 -11.65 -8.27 1.23
CA GLU A 18 -13.01 -8.78 1.46
C GLU A 18 -13.64 -9.37 0.19
N ARG A 19 -13.24 -8.85 -0.98
CA ARG A 19 -13.81 -9.20 -2.28
C ARG A 19 -12.69 -9.57 -3.27
N PRO A 20 -12.97 -10.43 -4.27
CA PRO A 20 -12.02 -10.74 -5.33
C PRO A 20 -11.67 -9.50 -6.16
N GLU A 21 -12.61 -8.58 -6.35
CA GLU A 21 -12.40 -7.26 -6.93
C GLU A 21 -12.60 -6.20 -5.85
N PRO A 22 -11.53 -5.81 -5.14
CA PRO A 22 -11.64 -4.85 -4.05
C PRO A 22 -11.89 -3.45 -4.59
N LEU A 23 -12.88 -2.78 -4.01
CA LEU A 23 -13.23 -1.38 -4.25
C LEU A 23 -12.29 -0.47 -3.47
N ASP A 24 -12.14 0.77 -3.91
CA ASP A 24 -11.30 1.76 -3.21
C ASP A 24 -11.78 2.06 -1.78
N SER A 25 -13.04 1.74 -1.44
CA SER A 25 -13.60 1.82 -0.10
C SER A 25 -13.33 0.60 0.78
N ASP A 26 -12.91 -0.54 0.21
CA ASP A 26 -12.71 -1.78 0.97
C ASP A 26 -11.48 -1.67 1.88
N ILE A 27 -11.61 -2.21 3.09
CA ILE A 27 -10.56 -2.16 4.10
C ILE A 27 -9.54 -3.26 3.85
N ILE A 28 -8.27 -2.87 3.78
CA ILE A 28 -7.17 -3.81 3.66
C ILE A 28 -6.66 -4.14 5.05
N THR A 29 -6.65 -5.43 5.37
CA THR A 29 -6.08 -5.94 6.62
C THR A 29 -4.91 -6.85 6.33
N CYS A 30 -3.84 -6.73 7.13
CA CYS A 30 -2.72 -7.66 7.04
C CYS A 30 -3.17 -9.07 7.44
N PHE A 31 -2.91 -10.04 6.56
CA PHE A 31 -3.29 -11.43 6.79
C PHE A 31 -2.56 -12.05 8.00
N THR A 32 -1.34 -11.60 8.28
CA THR A 32 -0.48 -12.19 9.32
C THR A 32 -0.76 -11.65 10.72
N CYS A 33 -0.88 -10.34 10.87
CA CYS A 33 -1.03 -9.71 12.19
C CYS A 33 -2.40 -9.07 12.43
N GLY A 34 -3.31 -9.12 11.45
CA GLY A 34 -4.64 -8.50 11.57
C GLY A 34 -4.62 -6.98 11.64
N HIS A 35 -3.49 -6.33 11.36
CA HIS A 35 -3.41 -4.88 11.38
C HIS A 35 -4.18 -4.29 10.19
N GLU A 36 -5.05 -3.33 10.46
CA GLU A 36 -5.76 -2.57 9.45
C GLU A 36 -4.82 -1.54 8.81
N LEU A 37 -4.62 -1.62 7.49
CA LEU A 37 -3.82 -0.65 6.73
C LEU A 37 -4.65 0.55 6.28
N GLY A 38 -5.97 0.45 6.33
CA GLY A 38 -6.94 1.41 5.83
C GLY A 38 -7.57 0.96 4.51
N THR A 39 -8.31 1.87 3.86
CA THR A 39 -9.00 1.57 2.60
C THR A 39 -8.03 1.39 1.43
N LEU A 40 -8.40 0.57 0.44
CA LEU A 40 -7.59 0.38 -0.78
C LEU A 40 -7.22 1.70 -1.44
N GLY A 41 -8.16 2.65 -1.54
CA GLY A 41 -7.91 3.98 -2.11
C GLY A 41 -6.89 4.77 -1.30
N SER A 42 -6.97 4.73 0.04
CA SER A 42 -5.99 5.37 0.91
C SER A 42 -4.60 4.76 0.76
N VAL A 43 -4.51 3.43 0.65
CA VAL A 43 -3.25 2.72 0.49
C VAL A 43 -2.63 3.01 -0.89
N LYS A 44 -3.43 3.00 -1.97
CA LYS A 44 -2.99 3.43 -3.31
C LYS A 44 -2.47 4.87 -3.29
N ALA A 45 -3.20 5.80 -2.67
CA ALA A 45 -2.79 7.20 -2.58
C ALA A 45 -1.44 7.37 -1.86
N ARG A 46 -1.23 6.65 -0.75
CA ARG A 46 0.05 6.66 -0.03
C ARG A 46 1.19 6.08 -0.87
N MET A 47 0.92 5.02 -1.62
CA MET A 47 1.89 4.40 -2.53
C MET A 47 2.29 5.36 -3.66
N LEU A 48 1.31 6.00 -4.30
CA LEU A 48 1.54 7.01 -5.34
C LEU A 48 2.35 8.19 -4.80
N ALA A 49 1.96 8.75 -3.65
CA ALA A 49 2.70 9.84 -3.02
C ALA A 49 4.16 9.45 -2.68
N SER A 50 4.39 8.20 -2.26
CA SER A 50 5.72 7.67 -1.98
C SER A 50 6.55 7.54 -3.27
N LEU A 51 5.94 7.04 -4.34
CA LEU A 51 6.56 6.95 -5.66
C LEU A 51 6.95 8.34 -6.20
N GLU A 52 6.07 9.33 -6.09
CA GLU A 52 6.34 10.70 -6.50
C GLU A 52 7.49 11.33 -5.71
N ARG A 53 7.54 11.11 -4.39
CA ARG A 53 8.68 11.55 -3.55
C ARG A 53 9.98 10.88 -3.97
N MET A 54 9.97 9.58 -4.27
CA MET A 54 11.14 8.86 -4.76
C MET A 54 11.61 9.41 -6.12
N LYS A 55 10.69 9.66 -7.05
CA LYS A 55 10.98 10.27 -8.35
C LYS A 55 11.62 11.65 -8.19
N LYS A 56 11.08 12.50 -7.31
CA LYS A 56 11.65 13.84 -7.01
C LYS A 56 13.07 13.74 -6.43
N GLN A 57 13.31 12.82 -5.50
CA GLN A 57 14.65 12.58 -4.93
C GLN A 57 15.64 12.05 -5.97
N ALA A 58 15.21 11.13 -6.83
CA ALA A 58 16.05 10.60 -7.91
C ALA A 58 16.42 11.68 -8.94
N LEU A 59 15.51 12.61 -9.24
CA LEU A 59 15.77 13.75 -10.12
C LEU A 59 16.74 14.75 -9.48
N GLN A 60 16.61 15.00 -8.17
CA GLN A 60 17.47 15.93 -7.45
C GLN A 60 18.92 15.43 -7.27
N ARG A 61 19.14 14.11 -7.21
CA ARG A 61 20.50 13.51 -7.14
C ARG A 61 21.25 13.49 -8.48
N LYS A 62 20.60 13.87 -9.59
CA LYS A 62 21.21 13.96 -10.92
C LYS A 62 21.62 15.38 -11.33
N GLN A 63 21.38 16.39 -10.48
CA GLN A 63 21.86 17.77 -10.66
C GLN A 63 23.14 18.01 -9.86
#